data_AF-A0A956JUZ9-F1
#
_entry.id   AF-A0A956JUZ9-F1
#
_cell.length_a   1.000
_cell.length_b   1.000
_cell.length_c   1.000
_cell.angle_alpha   90.00
_cell.angle_beta   90.00
_cell.angle_gamma   90.00
#
_symmetry.space_group_name_H-M   'P 1'
#
loop_
_entity.id
_entity.type
_entity.pdbx_description
1 polymer ?
#
loop_
_entity_poly.entity_id
_entity_poly.type
_entity_poly.pdbx_seq_one_letter_code
_entity_poly.pdbx_strand_id
1 'polypeptide(L)'
;MSSSVRTCLLVAAITVAGCSRYVDADVDGGFKGDGGLGNDGGGVSLPWFVPLSLQKDVDILFVIDNSGSMGEEQQNLVQNFRRLTEALRSDRLGSDGTGKPCNEGTREGCRIPNVHIGVVSTDLGAGSYGLPTCERQGGDAGRLQKDARVAGCQPPADAYISYIDGLTNIPNAGSDTVQAVDDAFTCIARLGTDGCAFESQLEAGRRALQPNANPGFLRDTALLAIVFVTDEDDCSAQKQNLFDPSQQALGDPLGPLTSFRCFEFGVQCDINDRNTIGARQGCVPAQDWLYNVQTYVQFFKSLKQPGGVIVAAIAGPTDRVEVGKDGPNPVLKASCTSAAGNAVPGIRIRAVTDAFGSDGQYTSICEANFGPAIEAVGKKILSKLSSACLPRALLTSNGGVACQHGDRFGAGAGGVCANSCLDKASCTVTEIVGVGTPSQSSTKLDKCPIELWYPGDWRKDRDCGTNCPCWRIVKKDTKDCDPAASGSPYALDVLRQGQAAAGVMAEVRCMSSDRPWGGPELASLPQCL
;
A
#
# COMPACT_ATOMS: atom_id res chain seq x y z
N MET A 1 -14.66 -48.62 -55.38
CA MET A 1 -13.48 -49.46 -55.68
C MET A 1 -12.21 -48.70 -55.31
N SER A 2 -11.32 -49.38 -54.59
CA SER A 2 -9.94 -49.03 -54.23
C SER A 2 -9.67 -47.88 -53.25
N SER A 3 -9.54 -48.31 -52.00
CA SER A 3 -8.68 -47.86 -50.90
C SER A 3 -7.39 -47.09 -51.22
N SER A 4 -7.07 -46.11 -50.36
CA SER A 4 -5.81 -46.08 -49.60
C SER A 4 -5.93 -45.19 -48.36
N VAL A 5 -5.72 -45.80 -47.20
CA VAL A 5 -5.63 -45.17 -45.88
C VAL A 5 -4.20 -44.65 -45.70
N ARG A 6 -4.05 -43.36 -45.37
CA ARG A 6 -2.86 -42.85 -44.66
C ARG A 6 -3.30 -41.86 -43.59
N THR A 7 -3.02 -42.25 -42.36
CA THR A 7 -3.16 -41.53 -41.10
C THR A 7 -2.49 -40.15 -41.16
N CYS A 8 -3.27 -39.08 -41.02
CA CYS A 8 -2.77 -37.75 -40.66
C CYS A 8 -2.98 -37.55 -39.16
N LEU A 9 -1.88 -37.43 -38.41
CA LEU A 9 -1.87 -36.93 -37.05
C LEU A 9 -2.49 -35.52 -37.04
N LEU A 10 -3.56 -35.32 -36.27
CA LEU A 10 -3.96 -34.00 -35.82
C LEU A 10 -2.90 -33.47 -34.87
N VAL A 11 -2.09 -32.51 -35.32
CA VAL A 11 -1.39 -31.58 -34.43
C VAL A 11 -2.38 -30.45 -34.14
N ALA A 12 -2.99 -30.50 -32.96
CA ALA A 12 -3.80 -29.39 -32.45
C ALA A 12 -2.87 -28.18 -32.21
N ALA A 13 -3.06 -27.14 -33.02
CA ALA A 13 -2.50 -25.82 -32.75
C ALA A 13 -3.23 -25.22 -31.54
N ILE A 14 -2.59 -25.24 -30.38
CA ILE A 14 -3.01 -24.47 -29.21
C ILE A 14 -2.40 -23.08 -29.35
N THR A 15 -3.26 -22.10 -29.57
CA THR A 15 -3.01 -20.68 -29.34
C THR A 15 -2.64 -20.49 -27.88
N VAL A 16 -1.40 -20.08 -27.59
CA VAL A 16 -0.98 -19.70 -26.24
C VAL A 16 -1.54 -18.32 -25.93
N ALA A 17 -2.71 -18.30 -25.30
CA ALA A 17 -3.15 -17.18 -24.49
C ALA A 17 -2.26 -17.15 -23.24
N GLY A 18 -1.52 -16.05 -23.06
CA GLY A 18 -0.73 -15.80 -21.87
C GLY A 18 -1.63 -15.60 -20.66
N CYS A 19 -1.84 -16.67 -19.89
CA CYS A 19 -2.21 -16.62 -18.48
C CYS A 19 -1.03 -17.18 -17.69
N SER A 20 -0.18 -16.31 -17.14
CA SER A 20 0.75 -16.72 -16.10
C SER A 20 -0.05 -16.86 -14.80
N ARG A 21 -0.46 -18.08 -14.48
CA ARG A 21 -0.97 -18.42 -13.16
C ARG A 21 0.21 -18.38 -12.19
N TYR A 22 0.31 -17.30 -11.43
CA TYR A 22 1.02 -17.33 -10.17
C TYR A 22 0.21 -18.23 -9.24
N VAL A 23 0.79 -19.34 -8.82
CA VAL A 23 0.14 -20.23 -7.85
C VAL A 23 0.27 -19.54 -6.50
N ASP A 24 -0.82 -18.92 -6.05
CA ASP A 24 -0.99 -18.57 -4.64
C ASP A 24 -0.97 -19.86 -3.83
N ALA A 25 -0.02 -19.96 -2.89
CA ALA A 25 -0.14 -20.89 -1.79
C ALA A 25 -1.10 -20.26 -0.77
N ASP A 26 -2.38 -20.57 -0.91
CA ASP A 26 -3.38 -20.43 0.15
C ASP A 26 -2.88 -21.20 1.38
N VAL A 27 -2.52 -20.49 2.45
CA VAL A 27 -2.37 -21.07 3.78
C VAL A 27 -3.66 -20.80 4.53
N ASP A 28 -4.67 -21.64 4.28
CA ASP A 28 -5.71 -21.99 5.25
C ASP A 28 -6.44 -23.24 4.76
N GLY A 29 -5.90 -24.40 5.15
CA GLY A 29 -6.46 -25.71 4.83
C GLY A 29 -5.82 -26.79 5.69
N GLY A 30 -6.45 -27.11 6.82
CA GLY A 30 -6.03 -28.21 7.68
C GLY A 30 -6.00 -29.54 6.93
N PHE A 31 -4.80 -30.09 6.73
CA PHE A 31 -4.61 -31.45 6.26
C PHE A 31 -4.06 -32.29 7.41
N LYS A 32 -4.94 -33.06 8.05
CA LYS A 32 -4.53 -34.24 8.82
C LYS A 32 -4.14 -35.32 7.82
N GLY A 33 -2.86 -35.64 7.76
CA GLY A 33 -2.32 -36.77 7.01
C GLY A 33 -1.31 -37.50 7.89
N ASP A 34 -1.74 -38.61 8.47
CA ASP A 34 -0.88 -39.57 9.15
C ASP A 34 0.03 -40.25 8.11
N GLY A 35 1.34 -40.20 8.33
CA GLY A 35 2.33 -40.87 7.48
C GLY A 35 3.73 -40.39 7.77
N GLY A 36 4.43 -41.09 8.67
CA GLY A 36 5.79 -40.76 9.08
C GLY A 36 6.78 -40.77 7.91
N LEU A 37 7.51 -39.67 7.76
CA LEU A 37 8.76 -39.59 7.03
C LEU A 37 9.80 -38.92 7.95
N GLY A 38 10.98 -39.51 7.96
CA GLY A 38 12.07 -39.20 8.89
C GLY A 38 12.58 -37.77 8.80
N ASN A 39 13.08 -37.33 9.95
CA ASN A 39 13.69 -36.03 10.22
C ASN A 39 15.11 -35.96 9.62
N ASP A 40 15.23 -35.53 8.37
CA ASP A 40 16.49 -35.07 7.78
C ASP A 40 16.35 -33.57 7.45
N GLY A 41 17.18 -32.73 8.08
CA GLY A 41 17.13 -31.26 8.04
C GLY A 41 17.51 -30.62 6.70
N GLY A 42 16.79 -30.95 5.61
CA GLY A 42 16.94 -30.31 4.30
C GLY A 42 16.09 -29.04 4.20
N GLY A 43 16.72 -27.86 4.31
CA GLY A 43 16.05 -26.56 4.14
C GLY A 43 15.45 -26.37 2.75
N VAL A 44 14.26 -25.77 2.68
CA VAL A 44 13.55 -25.49 1.43
C VAL A 44 14.17 -24.27 0.72
N SER A 45 14.62 -24.40 -0.52
CA SER A 45 15.24 -23.31 -1.31
C SER A 45 14.25 -22.66 -2.28
N LEU A 46 13.21 -21.99 -1.76
CA LEU A 46 12.35 -21.16 -2.61
C LEU A 46 13.04 -19.80 -2.90
N PRO A 47 12.97 -19.29 -4.14
CA PRO A 47 13.51 -17.97 -4.46
C PRO A 47 12.71 -16.87 -3.78
N TRP A 48 13.41 -15.85 -3.29
CA TRP A 48 12.84 -14.59 -2.81
C TRP A 48 13.15 -13.48 -3.80
N PHE A 49 12.19 -12.60 -4.08
CA PHE A 49 12.41 -11.47 -4.97
C PHE A 49 12.58 -10.18 -4.16
N VAL A 50 13.73 -9.52 -4.32
CA VAL A 50 14.14 -8.32 -3.57
C VAL A 50 14.35 -7.16 -4.53
N PRO A 51 13.66 -6.01 -4.41
CA PRO A 51 13.96 -4.82 -5.20
C PRO A 51 15.40 -4.34 -4.94
N LEU A 52 16.18 -4.11 -6.01
CA LEU A 52 17.59 -3.70 -5.95
C LEU A 52 17.80 -2.19 -6.07
N SER A 53 16.84 -1.47 -6.65
CA SER A 53 16.77 -0.03 -6.48
C SER A 53 16.19 0.26 -5.11
N LEU A 54 16.77 1.20 -4.35
CA LEU A 54 16.04 1.82 -3.25
C LEU A 54 14.75 2.36 -3.86
N GLN A 55 13.63 1.73 -3.53
CA GLN A 55 12.35 2.27 -3.92
C GLN A 55 12.23 3.62 -3.25
N LYS A 56 12.43 4.69 -4.02
CA LYS A 56 12.36 6.07 -3.55
C LYS A 56 11.21 6.81 -4.21
N ASP A 57 10.51 6.18 -5.16
CA ASP A 57 9.37 6.79 -5.84
C ASP A 57 8.07 6.32 -5.17
N VAL A 58 7.23 7.28 -4.79
CA VAL A 58 5.94 7.04 -4.12
C VAL A 58 4.87 7.94 -4.73
N ASP A 59 3.79 7.35 -5.21
CA ASP A 59 2.58 8.07 -5.63
C ASP A 59 1.56 7.97 -4.49
N ILE A 60 1.01 9.10 -4.06
CA ILE A 60 0.05 9.19 -2.97
C ILE A 60 -1.22 9.84 -3.50
N LEU A 61 -2.32 9.10 -3.52
CA LEU A 61 -3.63 9.61 -3.90
C LEU A 61 -4.47 9.82 -2.65
N PHE A 62 -4.89 11.05 -2.39
CA PHE A 62 -5.95 11.36 -1.43
C PHE A 62 -7.28 11.42 -2.16
N VAL A 63 -8.22 10.59 -1.71
CA VAL A 63 -9.62 10.60 -2.14
C VAL A 63 -10.41 11.23 -1.00
N ILE A 64 -10.76 12.49 -1.17
CA ILE A 64 -11.33 13.32 -0.12
C ILE A 64 -12.80 13.54 -0.41
N ASP A 65 -13.62 13.20 0.56
CA ASP A 65 -15.02 13.51 0.54
C ASP A 65 -15.26 15.03 0.64
N ASN A 66 -16.03 15.53 -0.32
CA ASN A 66 -16.38 16.95 -0.44
C ASN A 66 -17.88 17.19 -0.28
N SER A 67 -18.61 16.26 0.34
CA SER A 67 -20.00 16.41 0.75
C SER A 67 -20.17 17.51 1.81
N GLY A 68 -21.43 17.84 2.10
CA GLY A 68 -21.83 18.94 2.98
C GLY A 68 -21.29 18.90 4.41
N SER A 69 -20.97 17.72 4.93
CA SER A 69 -20.56 17.50 6.32
C SER A 69 -19.05 17.50 6.54
N MET A 70 -18.24 17.50 5.48
CA MET A 70 -16.79 17.23 5.55
C MET A 70 -15.89 18.44 5.85
N GLY A 71 -16.46 19.58 6.25
CA GLY A 71 -15.70 20.84 6.37
C GLY A 71 -14.59 20.77 7.43
N GLU A 72 -14.94 20.32 8.63
CA GLU A 72 -14.08 20.20 9.79
C GLU A 72 -13.03 19.09 9.61
N GLU A 73 -13.41 17.96 9.02
CA GLU A 73 -12.55 16.82 8.69
C GLU A 73 -11.49 17.21 7.65
N GLN A 74 -11.87 17.92 6.59
CA GLN A 74 -10.92 18.47 5.62
C GLN A 74 -9.94 19.45 6.30
N GLN A 75 -10.43 20.27 7.24
CA GLN A 75 -9.58 21.15 8.02
C GLN A 75 -8.58 20.38 8.89
N ASN A 76 -9.02 19.32 9.57
CA ASN A 76 -8.17 18.47 10.41
C ASN A 76 -7.09 17.76 9.57
N LEU A 77 -7.46 17.28 8.38
CA LEU A 77 -6.53 16.66 7.43
C LEU A 77 -5.40 17.62 7.04
N VAL A 78 -5.73 18.83 6.54
CA VAL A 78 -4.69 19.77 6.08
C VAL A 78 -3.82 20.30 7.22
N GLN A 79 -4.38 20.47 8.42
CA GLN A 79 -3.60 20.86 9.61
C GLN A 79 -2.55 19.82 10.01
N ASN A 80 -2.78 18.56 9.67
CA ASN A 80 -1.93 17.44 10.07
C ASN A 80 -1.07 16.84 8.95
N PHE A 81 -1.23 17.31 7.71
CA PHE A 81 -0.53 16.77 6.55
C PHE A 81 1.00 16.77 6.72
N ARG A 82 1.57 17.80 7.36
CA ARG A 82 3.01 17.86 7.65
C ARG A 82 3.54 16.63 8.40
N ARG A 83 2.71 15.95 9.19
CA ARG A 83 3.14 14.72 9.88
C ARG A 83 3.45 13.59 8.89
N LEU A 84 2.85 13.60 7.70
CA LEU A 84 3.21 12.69 6.61
C LEU A 84 4.63 12.97 6.12
N THR A 85 4.91 14.21 5.73
CA THR A 85 6.21 14.60 5.15
C THR A 85 7.33 14.43 6.17
N GLU A 86 7.10 14.77 7.44
CA GLU A 86 8.06 14.49 8.53
C GLU A 86 8.26 12.98 8.74
N ALA A 87 7.20 12.16 8.69
CA ALA A 87 7.33 10.70 8.80
C ALA A 87 8.07 10.06 7.61
N LEU A 88 8.00 10.70 6.43
CA LEU A 88 8.69 10.28 5.21
C LEU A 88 10.18 10.65 5.20
N ARG A 89 10.65 11.57 6.06
CA ARG A 89 12.08 11.92 6.13
C ARG A 89 12.90 10.67 6.44
N SER A 90 13.96 10.45 5.66
CA SER A 90 14.81 9.28 5.79
C SER A 90 16.28 9.62 5.64
N ASP A 91 17.07 9.17 6.59
CA ASP A 91 18.53 9.25 6.53
C ASP A 91 19.14 8.47 5.36
N ARG A 92 18.41 7.49 4.84
CA ARG A 92 18.78 6.72 3.64
C ARG A 92 18.75 7.56 2.36
N LEU A 93 18.02 8.67 2.36
CA LEU A 93 17.86 9.56 1.20
C LEU A 93 18.83 10.74 1.24
N GLY A 94 19.66 10.83 2.29
CA GLY A 94 20.64 11.90 2.46
C GLY A 94 20.01 13.22 2.92
N SER A 95 20.75 14.31 2.74
CA SER A 95 20.31 15.66 3.11
C SER A 95 19.20 16.18 2.18
N ASP A 96 18.27 16.93 2.75
CA ASP A 96 17.19 17.62 2.03
C ASP A 96 17.67 18.83 1.21
N GLY A 97 18.97 19.15 1.24
CA GLY A 97 19.55 20.24 0.45
C GLY A 97 19.40 21.62 1.07
N THR A 98 18.81 21.73 2.26
CA THR A 98 18.67 23.00 3.01
C THR A 98 19.97 23.47 3.66
N GLY A 99 21.07 22.73 3.48
CA GLY A 99 22.37 22.99 4.12
C GLY A 99 22.48 22.45 5.55
N LYS A 100 21.37 21.98 6.15
CA LYS A 100 21.41 21.23 7.40
C LYS A 100 21.86 19.78 7.13
N PRO A 101 22.81 19.23 7.91
CA PRO A 101 23.14 17.82 7.82
C PRO A 101 21.94 16.97 8.24
N CYS A 102 21.70 15.89 7.51
CA CYS A 102 20.68 14.92 7.89
C CYS A 102 21.08 14.24 9.20
N ASN A 103 20.25 14.39 10.23
CA ASN A 103 20.44 13.76 11.53
C ASN A 103 19.84 12.35 11.53
N GLU A 104 20.67 11.33 11.70
CA GLU A 104 20.23 9.93 11.63
C GLU A 104 19.31 9.50 12.78
N GLY A 105 19.32 10.22 13.91
CA GLY A 105 18.48 9.95 15.08
C GLY A 105 17.13 10.67 15.02
N THR A 106 17.13 11.97 14.74
CA THR A 106 15.91 12.79 14.71
C THR A 106 15.27 12.90 13.33
N ARG A 107 16.02 12.54 12.27
CA ARG A 107 15.66 12.72 10.85
C ARG A 107 15.52 14.18 10.40
N GLU A 108 15.87 15.15 11.25
CA GLU A 108 15.91 16.56 10.87
C GLU A 108 16.96 16.76 9.75
N GLY A 109 16.61 17.56 8.73
CA GLY A 109 17.50 17.82 7.59
C GLY A 109 17.64 16.65 6.61
N CYS A 110 16.88 15.55 6.81
CA CYS A 110 16.88 14.41 5.90
C CYS A 110 15.83 14.57 4.81
N ARG A 111 16.16 14.09 3.62
CA ARG A 111 15.30 14.14 2.44
C ARG A 111 14.09 13.20 2.57
N ILE A 112 13.00 13.53 1.89
CA ILE A 112 11.84 12.66 1.70
C ILE A 112 11.96 11.89 0.36
N PRO A 113 11.17 10.83 0.13
CA PRO A 113 11.15 10.12 -1.14
C PRO A 113 10.68 11.04 -2.28
N ASN A 114 10.92 10.63 -3.51
CA ASN A 114 10.33 11.25 -4.68
C ASN A 114 8.82 11.03 -4.67
N VAL A 115 8.03 12.05 -4.35
CA VAL A 115 6.58 11.94 -4.20
C VAL A 115 5.83 12.59 -5.36
N HIS A 116 4.81 11.89 -5.84
CA HIS A 116 3.68 12.51 -6.53
C HIS A 116 2.49 12.48 -5.58
N ILE A 117 1.84 13.63 -5.33
CA ILE A 117 0.69 13.72 -4.42
C ILE A 117 -0.49 14.29 -5.18
N GLY A 118 -1.51 13.47 -5.34
CA GLY A 118 -2.75 13.78 -6.03
C GLY A 118 -3.92 13.88 -5.05
N VAL A 119 -4.87 14.76 -5.36
CA VAL A 119 -6.12 14.88 -4.63
C VAL A 119 -7.28 14.70 -5.63
N VAL A 120 -8.26 13.87 -5.28
CA VAL A 120 -9.55 13.80 -5.98
C VAL A 120 -10.70 13.94 -5.00
N SER A 121 -11.82 14.49 -5.47
CA SER A 121 -13.09 14.50 -4.75
C SER A 121 -13.82 13.16 -4.89
N THR A 122 -14.84 12.94 -4.07
CA THR A 122 -15.80 11.82 -4.18
C THR A 122 -16.97 12.12 -5.11
N ASP A 123 -17.15 13.38 -5.53
CA ASP A 123 -18.21 13.81 -6.43
C ASP A 123 -18.05 13.24 -7.85
N LEU A 124 -18.87 12.24 -8.17
CA LEU A 124 -19.07 11.72 -9.53
C LEU A 124 -20.48 12.02 -10.07
N GLY A 125 -21.24 12.86 -9.38
CA GLY A 125 -22.65 13.15 -9.62
C GLY A 125 -23.58 11.95 -9.43
N ALA A 126 -24.87 12.17 -9.65
CA ALA A 126 -25.92 11.17 -9.51
C ALA A 126 -26.33 10.56 -10.88
N GLY A 127 -25.35 10.22 -11.71
CA GLY A 127 -25.59 9.65 -13.04
C GLY A 127 -26.27 10.63 -13.99
N SER A 128 -27.42 10.23 -14.56
CA SER A 128 -28.25 11.09 -15.43
C SER A 128 -29.20 12.00 -14.65
N TYR A 129 -29.22 11.91 -13.32
CA TYR A 129 -30.13 12.67 -12.48
C TYR A 129 -29.44 13.95 -11.98
N GLY A 130 -30.10 15.10 -12.19
CA GLY A 130 -29.68 16.38 -11.59
C GLY A 130 -30.31 16.53 -10.21
N LEU A 131 -29.65 16.02 -9.18
CA LEU A 131 -30.09 16.13 -7.80
C LEU A 131 -29.41 17.31 -7.10
N PRO A 132 -30.03 17.90 -6.06
CA PRO A 132 -29.36 18.89 -5.22
C PRO A 132 -27.99 18.38 -4.76
N THR A 133 -26.95 19.21 -4.84
CA THR A 133 -25.52 18.90 -4.57
C THR A 133 -24.83 17.99 -5.59
N CYS A 134 -25.58 17.33 -6.49
CA CYS A 134 -25.08 16.41 -7.50
C CYS A 134 -25.40 16.89 -8.92
N GLU A 135 -25.64 18.19 -9.12
CA GLU A 135 -26.16 18.76 -10.36
C GLU A 135 -25.19 18.59 -11.53
N ARG A 136 -23.90 18.50 -11.23
CA ARG A 136 -22.86 18.29 -12.23
C ARG A 136 -22.81 16.83 -12.65
N GLN A 137 -23.38 16.55 -13.82
CA GLN A 137 -23.34 15.23 -14.43
C GLN A 137 -21.89 14.71 -14.56
N GLY A 138 -21.63 13.54 -13.96
CA GLY A 138 -20.29 12.91 -13.95
C GLY A 138 -19.31 13.50 -12.94
N GLY A 139 -19.71 14.53 -12.19
CA GLY A 139 -18.91 15.19 -11.16
C GLY A 139 -17.52 15.56 -11.66
N ASP A 140 -16.50 15.30 -10.84
CA ASP A 140 -15.09 15.51 -11.16
C ASP A 140 -14.49 14.38 -12.00
N ALA A 141 -15.24 13.30 -12.23
CA ALA A 141 -14.84 12.15 -13.05
C ALA A 141 -13.51 11.49 -12.62
N GLY A 142 -13.06 11.68 -11.37
CA GLY A 142 -11.75 11.22 -10.88
C GLY A 142 -10.56 12.03 -11.39
N ARG A 143 -10.78 13.26 -11.87
CA ARG A 143 -9.69 14.19 -12.26
C ARG A 143 -9.04 14.77 -11.02
N LEU A 144 -7.71 14.85 -11.06
CA LEU A 144 -6.94 15.46 -9.99
C LEU A 144 -7.26 16.95 -9.83
N GLN A 145 -7.35 17.35 -8.58
CA GLN A 145 -7.69 18.69 -8.13
C GLN A 145 -6.40 19.48 -7.89
N LYS A 146 -6.29 20.64 -8.54
CA LYS A 146 -5.09 21.50 -8.46
C LYS A 146 -5.37 22.95 -8.11
N ASP A 147 -6.64 23.35 -8.12
CA ASP A 147 -7.00 24.75 -7.94
C ASP A 147 -6.80 25.17 -6.47
N ALA A 148 -6.26 26.36 -6.28
CA ALA A 148 -6.07 26.95 -4.96
C ALA A 148 -7.42 27.33 -4.37
N ARG A 149 -7.75 26.73 -3.23
CA ARG A 149 -9.02 26.98 -2.51
C ARG A 149 -8.81 27.74 -1.20
N VAL A 150 -7.55 28.00 -0.84
CA VAL A 150 -7.17 28.82 0.31
C VAL A 150 -6.57 30.13 -0.20
N ALA A 151 -7.06 31.26 0.31
CA ALA A 151 -6.61 32.58 -0.12
C ALA A 151 -5.10 32.78 0.15
N GLY A 152 -4.37 33.24 -0.86
CA GLY A 152 -2.94 33.57 -0.74
C GLY A 152 -1.99 32.36 -0.73
N CYS A 153 -2.50 31.15 -0.92
CA CYS A 153 -1.70 29.95 -0.97
C CYS A 153 -1.22 29.65 -2.41
N GLN A 154 -0.15 28.88 -2.56
CA GLN A 154 0.48 28.57 -3.85
C GLN A 154 0.23 27.10 -4.25
N PRO A 155 -0.61 26.82 -5.27
CA PRO A 155 -0.87 25.46 -5.75
C PRO A 155 0.30 24.94 -6.62
N PRO A 156 0.37 23.63 -6.89
CA PRO A 156 1.31 23.07 -7.87
C PRO A 156 1.04 23.61 -9.29
N ALA A 157 2.07 23.64 -10.14
CA ALA A 157 1.93 24.04 -11.54
C ALA A 157 1.14 23.01 -12.38
N ASP A 158 1.24 21.73 -12.01
CA ASP A 158 0.56 20.62 -12.69
C ASP A 158 -0.67 20.12 -11.91
N ALA A 159 -1.30 19.06 -12.40
CA ALA A 159 -2.48 18.45 -11.77
C ALA A 159 -2.19 17.76 -10.42
N TYR A 160 -0.93 17.53 -10.08
CA TYR A 160 -0.47 16.95 -8.82
C TYR A 160 0.76 17.69 -8.31
N ILE A 161 1.03 17.54 -7.02
CA ILE A 161 2.29 17.97 -6.41
C ILE A 161 3.38 16.96 -6.78
N SER A 162 4.50 17.44 -7.30
CA SER A 162 5.69 16.62 -7.55
C SER A 162 6.85 17.14 -6.70
N TYR A 163 7.55 16.21 -6.05
CA TYR A 163 8.86 16.43 -5.43
C TYR A 163 9.78 15.32 -5.92
N ILE A 164 10.82 15.68 -6.68
CA ILE A 164 11.77 14.73 -7.26
C ILE A 164 13.17 15.23 -7.00
N ASP A 165 13.94 14.45 -6.24
CA ASP A 165 15.34 14.69 -5.92
C ASP A 165 15.63 16.10 -5.37
N GLY A 166 14.69 16.68 -4.63
CA GLY A 166 14.78 18.01 -4.00
C GLY A 166 14.16 19.13 -4.81
N LEU A 167 13.77 18.88 -6.06
CA LEU A 167 13.06 19.82 -6.92
C LEU A 167 11.55 19.61 -6.82
N THR A 168 10.78 20.67 -7.02
CA THR A 168 9.33 20.60 -6.95
C THR A 168 8.66 21.43 -8.04
N ASN A 169 7.42 21.07 -8.41
CA ASN A 169 6.61 21.82 -9.36
C ASN A 169 5.76 22.93 -8.70
N ILE A 170 5.97 23.23 -7.41
CA ILE A 170 5.36 24.39 -6.75
C ILE A 170 6.08 25.67 -7.22
N PRO A 171 5.37 26.65 -7.82
CA PRO A 171 5.96 27.93 -8.18
C PRO A 171 6.50 28.65 -6.95
N ASN A 172 7.66 29.32 -7.06
CA ASN A 172 8.24 30.11 -5.97
C ASN A 172 8.49 29.33 -4.66
N ALA A 173 8.74 28.01 -4.72
CA ALA A 173 8.94 27.13 -3.57
C ALA A 173 10.07 27.51 -2.58
N GLY A 174 10.90 28.50 -2.90
CA GLY A 174 12.03 28.90 -2.07
C GLY A 174 13.08 27.80 -1.94
N SER A 175 13.87 27.84 -0.86
CA SER A 175 14.93 26.85 -0.59
C SER A 175 14.46 25.61 0.19
N ASP A 176 13.31 25.70 0.86
CA ASP A 176 12.70 24.57 1.58
C ASP A 176 11.56 23.98 0.75
N THR A 177 11.93 23.11 -0.19
CA THR A 177 10.97 22.51 -1.13
C THR A 177 10.04 21.50 -0.47
N VAL A 178 10.37 20.99 0.73
CA VAL A 178 9.46 20.11 1.50
C VAL A 178 8.36 20.94 2.15
N GLN A 179 8.70 22.09 2.75
CA GLN A 179 7.69 23.02 3.25
C GLN A 179 6.75 23.49 2.13
N ALA A 180 7.27 23.75 0.93
CA ALA A 180 6.44 24.10 -0.23
C ALA A 180 5.44 22.99 -0.61
N VAL A 181 5.82 21.71 -0.44
CA VAL A 181 4.90 20.57 -0.64
C VAL A 181 3.78 20.58 0.40
N ASP A 182 4.09 20.82 1.68
CA ASP A 182 3.10 20.91 2.76
C ASP A 182 2.08 22.04 2.51
N ASP A 183 2.59 23.21 2.11
CA ASP A 183 1.77 24.39 1.84
C ASP A 183 0.88 24.17 0.61
N ALA A 184 1.42 23.59 -0.46
CA ALA A 184 0.65 23.30 -1.67
C ALA A 184 -0.40 22.21 -1.46
N PHE A 185 -0.16 21.21 -0.60
CA PHE A 185 -1.21 20.24 -0.25
C PHE A 185 -2.40 20.94 0.42
N THR A 186 -2.10 21.84 1.36
CA THR A 186 -3.12 22.65 2.04
C THR A 186 -3.96 23.48 1.06
N CYS A 187 -3.39 23.92 -0.06
CA CYS A 187 -4.11 24.65 -1.11
C CYS A 187 -5.17 23.84 -1.84
N ILE A 188 -4.88 22.56 -2.10
CA ILE A 188 -5.66 21.75 -3.05
C ILE A 188 -6.55 20.72 -2.34
N ALA A 189 -6.24 20.37 -1.09
CA ALA A 189 -6.96 19.35 -0.32
C ALA A 189 -8.22 19.86 0.41
N ARG A 190 -8.38 21.18 0.57
CA ARG A 190 -9.63 21.79 1.05
C ARG A 190 -10.60 21.95 -0.11
N LEU A 191 -11.20 20.86 -0.55
CA LEU A 191 -12.06 20.80 -1.73
C LEU A 191 -13.33 21.65 -1.59
N GLY A 192 -13.76 21.92 -0.36
CA GLY A 192 -15.06 22.51 -0.04
C GLY A 192 -16.10 21.42 0.24
N THR A 193 -17.34 21.85 0.47
CA THR A 193 -18.46 21.00 0.92
C THR A 193 -19.64 21.02 -0.05
N ASP A 194 -19.41 21.46 -1.29
CA ASP A 194 -20.45 21.59 -2.32
C ASP A 194 -20.55 20.34 -3.22
N GLY A 195 -19.90 19.24 -2.83
CA GLY A 195 -19.91 17.97 -3.55
C GLY A 195 -21.20 17.17 -3.37
N CYS A 196 -21.35 16.15 -4.21
CA CYS A 196 -22.52 15.28 -4.22
C CYS A 196 -22.67 14.49 -2.92
N ALA A 197 -23.86 14.54 -2.32
CA ALA A 197 -24.26 13.78 -1.13
C ALA A 197 -24.47 12.25 -1.37
N PHE A 198 -23.95 11.74 -2.49
CA PHE A 198 -23.88 10.32 -2.81
C PHE A 198 -22.42 10.03 -3.16
N GLU A 199 -21.61 9.84 -2.13
CA GLU A 199 -20.17 9.87 -2.23
C GLU A 199 -19.64 8.60 -2.90
N SER A 200 -18.75 8.73 -3.88
CA SER A 200 -18.24 7.59 -4.66
C SER A 200 -16.73 7.41 -4.49
N GLN A 201 -16.26 7.23 -3.26
CA GLN A 201 -14.85 7.12 -2.87
C GLN A 201 -14.11 6.07 -3.71
N LEU A 202 -14.65 4.84 -3.79
CA LEU A 202 -13.96 3.74 -4.44
C LEU A 202 -13.87 3.96 -5.96
N GLU A 203 -14.96 4.39 -6.58
CA GLU A 203 -14.99 4.68 -8.02
C GLU A 203 -14.17 5.93 -8.38
N ALA A 204 -14.17 6.97 -7.55
CA ALA A 204 -13.34 8.16 -7.77
C ALA A 204 -11.85 7.79 -7.73
N GLY A 205 -11.43 7.02 -6.72
CA GLY A 205 -10.07 6.48 -6.63
C GLY A 205 -9.72 5.60 -7.84
N ARG A 206 -10.62 4.71 -8.25
CA ARG A 206 -10.44 3.85 -9.45
C ARG A 206 -10.27 4.68 -10.72
N ARG A 207 -11.14 5.67 -10.94
CA ARG A 207 -11.08 6.57 -12.11
C ARG A 207 -9.84 7.44 -12.11
N ALA A 208 -9.34 7.84 -10.94
CA ALA A 208 -8.12 8.63 -10.84
C ALA A 208 -6.87 7.85 -11.28
N LEU A 209 -6.86 6.54 -11.00
CA LEU A 209 -5.73 5.65 -11.20
C LEU A 209 -5.79 4.80 -12.46
N GLN A 210 -6.92 4.83 -13.19
CA GLN A 210 -7.01 4.10 -14.46
C GLN A 210 -6.02 4.69 -15.49
N PRO A 211 -5.51 3.87 -16.43
CA PRO A 211 -4.55 4.34 -17.42
C PRO A 211 -5.00 5.61 -18.13
N ASN A 212 -4.10 6.59 -18.21
CA ASN A 212 -4.29 7.89 -18.87
C ASN A 212 -5.35 8.84 -18.27
N ALA A 213 -5.98 8.51 -17.13
CA ALA A 213 -6.96 9.43 -16.53
C ALA A 213 -6.31 10.72 -16.01
N ASN A 214 -5.14 10.59 -15.38
CA ASN A 214 -4.33 11.69 -14.89
C ASN A 214 -2.87 11.50 -15.37
N PRO A 215 -2.57 11.93 -16.61
CA PRO A 215 -1.26 11.70 -17.22
C PRO A 215 -0.09 12.18 -16.35
N GLY A 216 0.93 11.33 -16.21
CA GLY A 216 2.13 11.62 -15.45
C GLY A 216 2.03 11.41 -13.93
N PHE A 217 0.83 11.25 -13.37
CA PHE A 217 0.68 11.05 -11.93
C PHE A 217 1.18 9.67 -11.46
N LEU A 218 0.62 8.58 -12.02
CA LEU A 218 0.94 7.22 -11.60
C LEU A 218 2.19 6.70 -12.35
N ARG A 219 3.29 6.48 -11.64
CA ARG A 219 4.59 6.02 -12.17
C ARG A 219 4.74 4.51 -12.01
N ASP A 220 4.98 3.77 -13.09
CA ASP A 220 5.01 2.29 -13.09
C ASP A 220 5.82 1.66 -11.95
N THR A 221 7.00 2.22 -11.65
CA THR A 221 7.92 1.68 -10.67
C THR A 221 7.77 2.24 -9.27
N ALA A 222 6.85 3.19 -9.02
CA ALA A 222 6.65 3.79 -7.69
C ALA A 222 5.76 2.92 -6.77
N LEU A 223 5.91 3.05 -5.45
CA LEU A 223 4.86 2.60 -4.52
C LEU A 223 3.61 3.42 -4.73
N LEU A 224 2.45 2.84 -4.45
CA LEU A 224 1.19 3.56 -4.44
C LEU A 224 0.60 3.57 -3.03
N ALA A 225 0.26 4.73 -2.50
CA ALA A 225 -0.60 4.87 -1.33
C ALA A 225 -1.93 5.51 -1.73
N ILE A 226 -3.04 4.89 -1.36
CA ILE A 226 -4.40 5.42 -1.56
C ILE A 226 -4.97 5.74 -0.19
N VAL A 227 -5.38 6.98 0.04
CA VAL A 227 -5.88 7.46 1.33
C VAL A 227 -7.31 7.96 1.14
N PHE A 228 -8.29 7.20 1.63
CA PHE A 228 -9.70 7.59 1.65
C PHE A 228 -10.00 8.42 2.91
N VAL A 229 -10.73 9.52 2.78
CA VAL A 229 -11.15 10.38 3.90
C VAL A 229 -12.62 10.72 3.72
N THR A 230 -13.50 10.20 4.59
CA THR A 230 -14.96 10.35 4.47
C THR A 230 -15.72 10.04 5.76
N ASP A 231 -16.83 10.72 6.01
CA ASP A 231 -17.74 10.47 7.12
C ASP A 231 -18.96 9.60 6.74
N GLU A 232 -19.10 9.21 5.47
CA GLU A 232 -20.08 8.25 4.98
C GLU A 232 -19.42 7.00 4.31
N ASP A 233 -20.24 6.00 3.96
CA ASP A 233 -19.74 4.80 3.26
C ASP A 233 -19.80 4.99 1.72
N ASP A 234 -19.05 4.17 1.00
CA ASP A 234 -18.99 4.23 -0.46
C ASP A 234 -20.34 3.97 -1.15
N CYS A 235 -20.79 4.93 -1.96
CA CYS A 235 -21.98 4.87 -2.80
C CYS A 235 -21.67 4.70 -4.30
N SER A 236 -20.56 4.04 -4.64
CA SER A 236 -20.14 3.81 -6.04
C SER A 236 -21.15 2.96 -6.82
N ALA A 237 -22.18 3.61 -7.36
CA ALA A 237 -23.34 2.97 -7.95
C ALA A 237 -23.06 2.40 -9.34
N GLN A 238 -23.31 1.10 -9.48
CA GLN A 238 -23.33 0.41 -10.77
C GLN A 238 -24.67 0.66 -11.47
N LYS A 239 -25.77 0.61 -10.72
CA LYS A 239 -27.13 0.86 -11.19
C LYS A 239 -27.52 2.31 -10.92
N GLN A 240 -27.36 3.17 -11.93
CA GLN A 240 -27.57 4.62 -11.79
C GLN A 240 -29.01 5.01 -11.40
N ASN A 241 -30.00 4.15 -11.67
CA ASN A 241 -31.38 4.34 -11.21
C ASN A 241 -31.51 4.29 -9.66
N LEU A 242 -30.46 3.92 -8.93
CA LEU A 242 -30.37 4.13 -7.47
C LEU A 242 -30.70 5.59 -7.07
N PHE A 243 -30.40 6.55 -7.95
CA PHE A 243 -30.62 7.97 -7.73
C PHE A 243 -31.94 8.50 -8.29
N ASP A 244 -32.88 7.63 -8.70
CA ASP A 244 -34.14 8.04 -9.29
C ASP A 244 -35.00 8.86 -8.31
N PRO A 245 -35.29 10.14 -8.61
CA PRO A 245 -36.08 11.00 -7.75
C PRO A 245 -37.59 10.80 -7.89
N SER A 246 -38.06 9.93 -8.79
CA SER A 246 -39.47 9.55 -8.87
C SER A 246 -39.88 8.56 -7.78
N GLN A 247 -38.90 7.89 -7.16
CA GLN A 247 -39.07 7.01 -6.02
C GLN A 247 -38.68 7.80 -4.77
N GLN A 248 -39.60 8.04 -3.84
CA GLN A 248 -39.32 8.78 -2.60
C GLN A 248 -40.15 8.31 -1.41
N ALA A 249 -41.22 7.55 -1.63
CA ALA A 249 -42.06 7.05 -0.57
C ALA A 249 -41.38 5.87 0.13
N LEU A 250 -41.70 5.65 1.41
CA LEU A 250 -41.15 4.54 2.18
C LEU A 250 -41.40 3.16 1.54
N GLY A 251 -42.56 3.01 0.89
CA GLY A 251 -42.98 1.78 0.20
C GLY A 251 -42.48 1.62 -1.23
N ASP A 252 -41.80 2.62 -1.79
CA ASP A 252 -41.23 2.55 -3.13
C ASP A 252 -40.08 1.54 -3.15
N PRO A 253 -39.82 0.81 -4.26
CA PRO A 253 -38.70 -0.14 -4.33
C PRO A 253 -37.36 0.44 -3.88
N LEU A 254 -37.07 1.70 -4.19
CA LEU A 254 -35.84 2.39 -3.76
C LEU A 254 -35.98 3.16 -2.44
N GLY A 255 -37.19 3.33 -1.93
CA GLY A 255 -37.46 4.07 -0.69
C GLY A 255 -37.23 5.57 -0.85
N PRO A 256 -37.05 6.29 0.27
CA PRO A 256 -36.69 7.70 0.24
C PRO A 256 -35.38 7.97 -0.50
N LEU A 257 -35.31 9.10 -1.21
CA LEU A 257 -34.09 9.53 -1.89
C LEU A 257 -33.16 10.22 -0.90
N THR A 258 -32.40 9.42 -0.16
CA THR A 258 -31.37 9.86 0.80
C THR A 258 -30.13 8.99 0.69
N SER A 259 -29.01 9.39 1.31
CA SER A 259 -27.78 8.58 1.37
C SER A 259 -28.00 7.21 2.01
N PHE A 260 -29.11 7.00 2.74
CA PHE A 260 -29.52 5.68 3.24
C PHE A 260 -29.63 4.62 2.13
N ARG A 261 -29.92 5.00 0.88
CA ARG A 261 -29.91 4.06 -0.26
C ARG A 261 -28.54 3.42 -0.45
N CYS A 262 -27.45 4.15 -0.20
CA CYS A 262 -26.09 3.61 -0.30
C CYS A 262 -25.87 2.48 0.69
N PHE A 263 -26.36 2.64 1.93
CA PHE A 263 -26.33 1.57 2.92
C PHE A 263 -27.25 0.41 2.54
N GLU A 264 -28.53 0.70 2.26
CA GLU A 264 -29.55 -0.31 1.99
C GLU A 264 -29.19 -1.23 0.82
N PHE A 265 -28.62 -0.66 -0.24
CA PHE A 265 -28.30 -1.38 -1.46
C PHE A 265 -26.82 -1.76 -1.58
N GLY A 266 -25.97 -1.19 -0.73
CA GLY A 266 -24.52 -1.40 -0.72
C GLY A 266 -24.02 -2.34 0.37
N VAL A 267 -24.84 -2.63 1.39
CA VAL A 267 -24.48 -3.42 2.58
C VAL A 267 -25.57 -4.46 2.87
N GLN A 268 -25.15 -5.66 3.22
CA GLN A 268 -26.03 -6.74 3.69
C GLN A 268 -25.66 -7.12 5.13
N CYS A 269 -26.63 -7.06 6.04
CA CYS A 269 -26.53 -7.44 7.44
C CYS A 269 -27.47 -8.61 7.79
N ASP A 270 -27.57 -8.96 9.06
CA ASP A 270 -28.59 -9.85 9.63
C ASP A 270 -30.03 -9.37 9.36
N ILE A 271 -30.26 -8.05 9.40
CA ILE A 271 -31.55 -7.41 9.13
C ILE A 271 -31.38 -6.38 8.01
N ASN A 272 -32.07 -6.58 6.88
CA ASN A 272 -31.99 -5.70 5.71
C ASN A 272 -33.30 -4.96 5.40
N ASP A 273 -34.37 -5.22 6.17
CA ASP A 273 -35.62 -4.47 6.02
C ASP A 273 -35.44 -3.03 6.54
N ARG A 274 -35.63 -2.05 5.66
CA ARG A 274 -35.56 -0.62 5.97
C ARG A 274 -36.56 -0.17 7.04
N ASN A 275 -37.69 -0.88 7.21
CA ASN A 275 -38.72 -0.51 8.18
C ASN A 275 -38.38 -0.94 9.61
N THR A 276 -37.41 -1.85 9.74
CA THR A 276 -37.00 -2.39 11.03
C THR A 276 -35.90 -1.52 11.64
N ILE A 277 -36.22 -0.77 12.69
CA ILE A 277 -35.27 0.10 13.39
C ILE A 277 -34.45 -0.72 14.39
N GLY A 278 -33.17 -0.40 14.54
CA GLY A 278 -32.29 -0.98 15.54
C GLY A 278 -30.91 -1.36 15.02
N ALA A 279 -30.14 -2.01 15.89
CA ALA A 279 -28.79 -2.48 15.60
C ALA A 279 -28.78 -3.51 14.46
N ARG A 280 -27.65 -3.59 13.77
CA ARG A 280 -27.33 -4.56 12.73
C ARG A 280 -26.06 -5.32 13.08
N GLN A 281 -25.98 -6.57 12.66
CA GLN A 281 -24.84 -7.45 12.88
C GLN A 281 -24.41 -8.14 11.58
N GLY A 282 -23.15 -8.57 11.52
CA GLY A 282 -22.64 -9.33 10.38
C GLY A 282 -22.69 -8.57 9.06
N CYS A 283 -22.61 -7.24 9.11
CA CYS A 283 -22.72 -6.39 7.92
C CYS A 283 -21.51 -6.56 7.01
N VAL A 284 -21.76 -6.86 5.73
CA VAL A 284 -20.77 -7.04 4.68
C VAL A 284 -21.20 -6.31 3.39
N PRO A 285 -20.27 -5.96 2.49
CA PRO A 285 -20.64 -5.34 1.22
C PRO A 285 -21.58 -6.20 0.37
N ALA A 286 -22.66 -5.60 -0.13
CA ALA A 286 -23.53 -6.18 -1.14
C ALA A 286 -22.95 -6.01 -2.56
N GLN A 287 -23.48 -6.76 -3.55
CA GLN A 287 -22.86 -6.93 -4.88
C GLN A 287 -23.73 -6.53 -6.08
N ASP A 288 -24.97 -6.05 -5.90
CA ASP A 288 -25.92 -5.88 -7.02
C ASP A 288 -26.09 -4.43 -7.50
N TRP A 289 -26.29 -3.49 -6.58
CA TRP A 289 -26.61 -2.09 -6.93
C TRP A 289 -25.38 -1.19 -7.00
N LEU A 290 -24.46 -1.38 -6.07
CA LEU A 290 -23.13 -0.77 -6.09
C LEU A 290 -22.14 -1.76 -6.69
N TYR A 291 -21.06 -1.27 -7.27
CA TYR A 291 -19.99 -2.13 -7.78
C TYR A 291 -19.46 -3.04 -6.66
N ASN A 292 -19.17 -4.29 -6.99
CA ASN A 292 -18.57 -5.22 -6.01
C ASN A 292 -17.21 -4.68 -5.54
N VAL A 293 -17.01 -4.58 -4.23
CA VAL A 293 -15.75 -4.09 -3.61
C VAL A 293 -14.52 -4.85 -4.08
N GLN A 294 -14.67 -6.14 -4.41
CA GLN A 294 -13.58 -6.97 -4.92
C GLN A 294 -13.04 -6.46 -6.26
N THR A 295 -13.87 -5.80 -7.06
CA THR A 295 -13.45 -5.14 -8.32
C THR A 295 -12.39 -4.06 -8.02
N TYR A 296 -12.61 -3.26 -6.97
CA TYR A 296 -11.67 -2.22 -6.56
C TYR A 296 -10.41 -2.81 -5.95
N VAL A 297 -10.54 -3.84 -5.09
CA VAL A 297 -9.39 -4.55 -4.52
C VAL A 297 -8.50 -5.12 -5.63
N GLN A 298 -9.09 -5.82 -6.60
CA GLN A 298 -8.35 -6.41 -7.73
C GLN A 298 -7.72 -5.33 -8.60
N PHE A 299 -8.46 -4.27 -8.91
CA PHE A 299 -7.95 -3.15 -9.69
C PHE A 299 -6.74 -2.51 -9.00
N PHE A 300 -6.85 -2.09 -7.74
CA PHE A 300 -5.76 -1.47 -7.01
C PHE A 300 -4.56 -2.41 -6.88
N LYS A 301 -4.76 -3.70 -6.54
CA LYS A 301 -3.67 -4.69 -6.49
C LYS A 301 -2.97 -4.89 -7.84
N SER A 302 -3.68 -4.69 -8.96
CA SER A 302 -3.09 -4.82 -10.30
C SER A 302 -2.21 -3.64 -10.72
N LEU A 303 -2.30 -2.49 -10.03
CA LEU A 303 -1.58 -1.28 -10.41
C LEU A 303 -0.07 -1.39 -10.18
N LYS A 304 0.35 -2.19 -9.21
CA LYS A 304 1.76 -2.37 -8.79
C LYS A 304 2.06 -3.85 -8.55
N GLN A 305 3.35 -4.15 -8.38
CA GLN A 305 3.78 -5.48 -7.93
C GLN A 305 3.19 -5.82 -6.54
N PRO A 306 3.05 -7.10 -6.17
CA PRO A 306 2.56 -7.51 -4.86
C PRO A 306 3.30 -6.79 -3.71
N GLY A 307 2.54 -6.23 -2.77
CA GLY A 307 3.07 -5.45 -1.65
C GLY A 307 3.48 -4.01 -1.99
N GLY A 308 3.28 -3.57 -3.23
CA GLY A 308 3.57 -2.22 -3.72
C GLY A 308 2.42 -1.21 -3.58
N VAL A 309 1.27 -1.63 -3.02
CA VAL A 309 0.09 -0.79 -2.80
C VAL A 309 -0.27 -0.77 -1.32
N ILE A 310 -0.38 0.43 -0.77
CA ILE A 310 -0.87 0.73 0.56
C ILE A 310 -2.26 1.33 0.41
N VAL A 311 -3.21 0.87 1.23
CA VAL A 311 -4.56 1.46 1.30
C VAL A 311 -4.83 1.90 2.73
N ALA A 312 -5.13 3.18 2.90
CA ALA A 312 -5.49 3.77 4.17
C ALA A 312 -6.87 4.41 4.09
N ALA A 313 -7.60 4.39 5.20
CA ALA A 313 -8.88 5.06 5.35
C ALA A 313 -8.93 5.80 6.69
N ILE A 314 -9.38 7.04 6.64
CA ILE A 314 -9.87 7.80 7.79
C ILE A 314 -11.38 7.91 7.59
N ALA A 315 -12.12 7.01 8.22
CA ALA A 315 -13.55 6.83 7.95
C ALA A 315 -14.34 6.43 9.20
N GLY A 316 -15.68 6.46 9.12
CA GLY A 316 -16.55 6.10 10.24
C GLY A 316 -16.33 4.67 10.75
N PRO A 317 -16.16 4.45 12.07
CA PRO A 317 -16.00 3.13 12.66
C PRO A 317 -17.11 2.14 12.30
N THR A 318 -16.77 0.86 12.20
CA THR A 318 -17.71 -0.19 11.75
C THR A 318 -18.18 -1.11 12.88
N ASP A 319 -17.82 -0.80 14.13
CA ASP A 319 -18.17 -1.56 15.32
C ASP A 319 -19.64 -1.38 15.73
N ARG A 320 -20.25 -0.25 15.32
CA ARG A 320 -21.67 0.03 15.49
C ARG A 320 -22.34 0.32 14.14
N VAL A 321 -23.33 -0.49 13.81
CA VAL A 321 -24.23 -0.27 12.67
C VAL A 321 -25.66 -0.25 13.20
N GLU A 322 -26.39 0.84 13.00
CA GLU A 322 -27.74 1.01 13.53
C GLU A 322 -28.60 1.78 12.55
N VAL A 323 -29.77 1.24 12.22
CA VAL A 323 -30.77 1.94 11.42
C VAL A 323 -31.74 2.64 12.36
N GLY A 324 -31.87 3.95 12.17
CA GLY A 324 -32.76 4.84 12.90
C GLY A 324 -33.84 5.46 12.01
N LYS A 325 -34.51 6.49 12.54
CA LYS A 325 -35.40 7.36 11.76
C LYS A 325 -34.93 8.81 11.76
N ASP A 326 -35.25 9.49 10.67
CA ASP A 326 -35.38 10.94 10.57
C ASP A 326 -36.75 11.27 9.97
N GLY A 327 -37.63 11.83 10.79
CA GLY A 327 -39.07 11.89 10.49
C GLY A 327 -39.64 10.50 10.11
N PRO A 328 -40.30 10.35 8.94
CA PRO A 328 -40.81 9.05 8.48
C PRO A 328 -39.74 8.16 7.82
N ASN A 329 -38.55 8.70 7.51
CA ASN A 329 -37.57 8.04 6.67
C ASN A 329 -36.55 7.25 7.51
N PRO A 330 -36.09 6.07 7.04
CA PRO A 330 -34.97 5.38 7.64
C PRO A 330 -33.68 6.16 7.39
N VAL A 331 -32.78 6.12 8.37
CA VAL A 331 -31.45 6.73 8.28
C VAL A 331 -30.44 5.83 8.95
N LEU A 332 -29.23 5.78 8.42
CA LEU A 332 -28.12 5.12 9.08
C LEU A 332 -27.63 6.03 10.21
N LYS A 333 -27.62 5.54 11.45
CA LYS A 333 -27.15 6.34 12.59
C LYS A 333 -25.63 6.43 12.57
N ALA A 334 -25.14 7.53 13.12
CA ALA A 334 -23.72 7.74 13.33
C ALA A 334 -23.13 6.61 14.18
N SER A 335 -22.02 6.04 13.69
CA SER A 335 -21.18 5.09 14.44
C SER A 335 -20.33 5.82 15.48
N CYS A 336 -19.95 7.06 15.18
CA CYS A 336 -19.21 7.95 16.07
C CYS A 336 -19.62 9.41 15.91
N THR A 337 -19.33 10.21 16.94
CA THR A 337 -19.53 11.66 16.97
C THR A 337 -18.29 12.31 17.57
N SER A 338 -17.86 13.43 17.00
CA SER A 338 -16.76 14.24 17.50
C SER A 338 -17.08 15.74 17.39
N ALA A 339 -16.10 16.57 17.74
CA ALA A 339 -16.18 18.01 17.48
C ALA A 339 -16.10 18.36 15.99
N ALA A 340 -15.62 17.45 15.14
CA ALA A 340 -15.56 17.62 13.69
C ALA A 340 -16.91 17.27 13.04
N GLY A 341 -17.65 16.30 13.57
CA GLY A 341 -18.92 15.91 12.97
C GLY A 341 -19.43 14.58 13.45
N ASN A 342 -20.46 14.09 12.76
CA ASN A 342 -20.98 12.73 12.91
C ASN A 342 -20.53 11.91 11.71
N ALA A 343 -20.09 10.67 11.94
CA ALA A 343 -19.79 9.75 10.84
C ALA A 343 -20.61 8.48 10.96
N VAL A 344 -21.16 8.02 9.83
CA VAL A 344 -21.84 6.72 9.71
C VAL A 344 -20.82 5.63 9.39
N PRO A 345 -21.10 4.33 9.65
CA PRO A 345 -20.10 3.28 9.50
C PRO A 345 -19.70 3.04 8.03
N GLY A 346 -18.40 3.09 7.73
CA GLY A 346 -17.82 2.85 6.40
C GLY A 346 -17.57 1.38 6.08
N ILE A 347 -18.62 0.56 5.96
CA ILE A 347 -18.52 -0.91 5.79
C ILE A 347 -17.76 -1.30 4.51
N ARG A 348 -18.06 -0.67 3.39
CA ARG A 348 -17.43 -0.97 2.09
C ARG A 348 -15.99 -0.47 2.03
N ILE A 349 -15.73 0.71 2.57
CA ILE A 349 -14.37 1.26 2.72
C ILE A 349 -13.51 0.36 3.60
N ARG A 350 -14.06 -0.13 4.72
CA ARG A 350 -13.38 -1.06 5.63
C ARG A 350 -13.05 -2.36 4.93
N ALA A 351 -13.99 -2.94 4.18
CA ALA A 351 -13.75 -4.18 3.44
C ALA A 351 -12.62 -4.05 2.41
N VAL A 352 -12.55 -2.94 1.68
CA VAL A 352 -11.44 -2.68 0.74
C VAL A 352 -10.13 -2.54 1.51
N THR A 353 -10.10 -1.79 2.61
CA THR A 353 -8.89 -1.54 3.40
C THR A 353 -8.34 -2.82 4.03
N ASP A 354 -9.20 -3.65 4.63
CA ASP A 354 -8.83 -4.92 5.27
C ASP A 354 -8.28 -5.94 4.24
N ALA A 355 -8.73 -5.89 2.98
CA ALA A 355 -8.23 -6.76 1.91
C ALA A 355 -6.74 -6.53 1.53
N PHE A 356 -6.12 -5.46 2.05
CA PHE A 356 -4.68 -5.19 1.92
C PHE A 356 -3.86 -5.69 3.13
N GLY A 357 -4.48 -6.32 4.13
CA GLY A 357 -3.78 -6.96 5.25
C GLY A 357 -2.83 -6.01 5.97
N SER A 358 -1.55 -6.36 6.06
CA SER A 358 -0.51 -5.51 6.67
C SER A 358 -0.31 -4.18 5.95
N ASP A 359 -0.72 -4.08 4.67
CA ASP A 359 -0.64 -2.87 3.86
C ASP A 359 -1.93 -2.02 3.93
N GLY A 360 -2.94 -2.52 4.64
CA GLY A 360 -4.14 -1.78 5.03
C GLY A 360 -3.94 -0.94 6.29
N GLN A 361 -4.66 0.16 6.40
CA GLN A 361 -4.80 0.95 7.63
C GLN A 361 -6.19 1.59 7.71
N TYR A 362 -6.94 1.30 8.76
CA TYR A 362 -8.23 1.96 9.02
C TYR A 362 -8.14 2.76 10.31
N THR A 363 -8.58 4.02 10.30
CA THR A 363 -8.63 4.89 11.48
C THR A 363 -9.96 5.63 11.50
N SER A 364 -10.46 5.92 12.71
CA SER A 364 -11.70 6.67 12.88
C SER A 364 -11.57 8.09 12.35
N ILE A 365 -12.57 8.55 11.60
CA ILE A 365 -12.67 9.97 11.22
C ILE A 365 -13.13 10.87 12.38
N CYS A 366 -13.68 10.28 13.44
CA CYS A 366 -14.04 11.03 14.65
C CYS A 366 -12.85 11.31 15.59
N GLU A 367 -11.62 10.98 15.19
CA GLU A 367 -10.44 11.38 15.95
C GLU A 367 -10.30 12.90 15.96
N ALA A 368 -10.12 13.48 17.16
CA ALA A 368 -9.94 14.92 17.32
C ALA A 368 -8.69 15.46 16.60
N ASN A 369 -7.78 14.57 16.19
CA ASN A 369 -6.53 14.89 15.52
C ASN A 369 -6.15 13.77 14.55
N PHE A 370 -6.09 14.05 13.24
CA PHE A 370 -5.70 13.07 12.22
C PHE A 370 -4.20 12.81 12.15
N GLY A 371 -3.41 13.54 12.94
CA GLY A 371 -1.96 13.44 12.93
C GLY A 371 -1.41 12.03 13.09
N PRO A 372 -1.84 11.23 14.09
CA PRO A 372 -1.40 9.85 14.22
C PRO A 372 -1.75 8.97 13.01
N ALA A 373 -2.94 9.16 12.41
CA ALA A 373 -3.37 8.40 11.23
C ALA A 373 -2.46 8.70 10.02
N ILE A 374 -2.21 10.00 9.77
CA ILE A 374 -1.38 10.48 8.66
C ILE A 374 0.09 10.10 8.86
N GLU A 375 0.61 10.20 10.08
CA GLU A 375 1.96 9.76 10.43
C GLU A 375 2.14 8.25 10.21
N ALA A 376 1.13 7.45 10.54
CA ALA A 376 1.16 6.00 10.33
C ALA A 376 1.22 5.62 8.84
N VAL A 377 0.54 6.37 7.95
CA VAL A 377 0.68 6.22 6.49
C VAL A 377 2.13 6.47 6.07
N GLY A 378 2.73 7.56 6.52
CA GLY A 378 4.13 7.90 6.20
C GLY A 378 5.12 6.85 6.69
N LYS A 379 4.93 6.32 7.90
CA LYS A 379 5.75 5.22 8.44
C LYS A 379 5.60 3.93 7.64
N LYS A 380 4.38 3.61 7.18
CA LYS A 380 4.10 2.43 6.36
C LYS A 380 4.71 2.55 4.96
N ILE A 381 4.68 3.75 4.36
CA ILE A 381 5.42 4.03 3.13
C ILE A 381 6.91 3.81 3.38
N LEU A 382 7.48 4.43 4.42
CA LEU A 382 8.90 4.38 4.70
C LEU A 382 9.42 2.95 4.99
N SER A 383 8.62 2.10 5.65
CA SER A 383 9.00 0.71 5.88
C SER A 383 9.15 -0.09 4.58
N LYS A 384 8.42 0.29 3.53
CA LYS A 384 8.51 -0.28 2.17
C LYS A 384 9.66 0.29 1.34
N LEU A 385 10.26 1.41 1.75
CA LEU A 385 11.48 1.96 1.15
C LEU A 385 12.75 1.28 1.72
N SER A 386 12.62 0.11 2.37
CA SER A 386 13.76 -0.65 2.90
C SER A 386 14.31 -1.64 1.88
N SER A 387 15.62 -1.83 1.91
CA SER A 387 16.29 -3.00 1.29
C SER A 387 15.55 -4.24 1.81
N ALA A 388 14.93 -5.03 0.93
CA ALA A 388 14.01 -6.07 1.40
C ALA A 388 14.71 -7.04 2.36
N CYS A 389 14.14 -7.14 3.56
CA CYS A 389 14.61 -8.06 4.58
C CYS A 389 14.48 -9.50 4.09
N LEU A 390 15.40 -10.34 4.52
CA LEU A 390 15.40 -11.74 4.16
C LEU A 390 14.42 -12.48 5.08
N PRO A 391 13.46 -13.24 4.51
CA PRO A 391 12.28 -13.74 5.22
C PRO A 391 12.60 -14.88 6.22
N ARG A 392 13.85 -15.36 6.26
CA ARG A 392 14.27 -16.52 7.06
C ARG A 392 15.72 -16.40 7.51
N ALA A 393 16.06 -17.10 8.59
CA ALA A 393 17.43 -17.26 9.04
C ALA A 393 18.26 -17.96 7.95
N LEU A 394 19.39 -17.36 7.59
CA LEU A 394 20.28 -17.88 6.55
C LEU A 394 21.19 -18.97 7.10
N LEU A 395 21.48 -19.97 6.27
CA LEU A 395 22.39 -21.05 6.58
C LEU A 395 23.65 -21.01 5.70
N THR A 396 24.74 -21.51 6.24
CA THR A 396 25.96 -21.84 5.49
C THR A 396 25.75 -23.12 4.67
N SER A 397 26.68 -23.43 3.78
CA SER A 397 26.66 -24.68 3.01
C SER A 397 26.67 -25.94 3.88
N ASN A 398 27.17 -25.83 5.11
CA ASN A 398 27.25 -26.95 6.06
C ASN A 398 26.07 -26.96 7.07
N GLY A 399 25.03 -26.15 6.82
CA GLY A 399 23.82 -26.11 7.64
C GLY A 399 23.94 -25.32 8.94
N GLY A 400 25.02 -24.56 9.12
CA GLY A 400 25.18 -23.67 10.27
C GLY A 400 24.47 -22.33 10.09
N VAL A 401 24.04 -21.69 11.18
CA VAL A 401 23.40 -20.37 11.13
C VAL A 401 24.45 -19.32 10.74
N ALA A 402 24.17 -18.58 9.67
CA ALA A 402 24.96 -17.41 9.28
C ALA A 402 24.47 -16.20 10.08
N CYS A 403 25.37 -15.57 10.84
CA CYS A 403 25.03 -14.46 11.72
C CYS A 403 26.16 -13.42 11.83
N GLN A 404 25.85 -12.23 12.36
CA GLN A 404 26.84 -11.22 12.71
C GLN A 404 27.21 -11.31 14.20
N HIS A 405 28.49 -11.05 14.53
CA HIS A 405 29.00 -11.07 15.90
C HIS A 405 28.09 -10.31 16.88
N GLY A 406 27.80 -10.96 18.01
CA GLY A 406 26.94 -10.42 19.06
C GLY A 406 25.44 -10.66 18.85
N ASP A 407 25.02 -11.16 17.69
CA ASP A 407 23.61 -11.42 17.42
C ASP A 407 23.03 -12.49 18.33
N ARG A 408 21.88 -12.21 18.91
CA ARG A 408 21.07 -13.18 19.64
C ARG A 408 20.09 -13.84 18.69
N PHE A 409 20.26 -15.14 18.48
CA PHE A 409 19.38 -15.97 17.65
C PHE A 409 18.75 -17.12 18.46
N GLY A 410 18.86 -17.08 19.79
CA GLY A 410 18.25 -18.01 20.73
C GLY A 410 17.95 -17.40 22.10
N ALA A 411 17.07 -18.04 22.87
CA ALA A 411 16.81 -17.68 24.26
C ALA A 411 17.97 -18.14 25.18
N GLY A 412 18.68 -17.20 25.83
CA GLY A 412 19.76 -17.46 26.78
C GLY A 412 21.18 -17.15 26.28
N ALA A 413 22.20 -17.37 27.11
CA ALA A 413 23.61 -17.04 26.81
C ALA A 413 24.24 -17.91 25.69
N GLY A 414 23.60 -19.01 25.30
CA GLY A 414 24.11 -19.95 24.28
C GLY A 414 23.75 -19.61 22.83
N GLY A 415 22.80 -18.70 22.58
CA GLY A 415 22.37 -18.30 21.24
C GLY A 415 23.00 -16.99 20.76
N VAL A 416 24.25 -16.71 21.13
CA VAL A 416 24.97 -15.48 20.74
C VAL A 416 26.01 -15.81 19.68
N CYS A 417 26.01 -15.03 18.61
CA CYS A 417 26.96 -15.19 17.51
C CYS A 417 28.39 -14.83 17.98
N ALA A 418 29.24 -15.84 18.17
CA ALA A 418 30.62 -15.66 18.61
C ALA A 418 31.49 -14.91 17.59
N ASN A 419 31.35 -15.20 16.29
CA ASN A 419 32.04 -14.49 15.20
C ASN A 419 31.07 -14.23 14.06
N SER A 420 31.26 -13.13 13.34
CA SER A 420 30.49 -12.87 12.13
C SER A 420 30.86 -13.87 11.03
N CYS A 421 29.85 -14.40 10.33
CA CYS A 421 30.03 -15.31 9.19
C CYS A 421 28.94 -15.13 8.14
N LEU A 422 28.41 -13.92 8.02
CA LEU A 422 27.44 -13.59 6.97
C LEU A 422 28.00 -13.87 5.58
N ASP A 423 29.32 -13.70 5.39
CA ASP A 423 30.04 -14.02 4.16
C ASP A 423 29.99 -15.51 3.79
N LYS A 424 29.65 -16.39 4.73
CA LYS A 424 29.48 -17.83 4.51
C LYS A 424 28.04 -18.23 4.18
N ALA A 425 27.08 -17.29 4.20
CA ALA A 425 25.71 -17.57 3.78
C ALA A 425 25.71 -18.17 2.37
N SER A 426 25.08 -19.34 2.24
CA SER A 426 24.98 -20.07 0.98
C SER A 426 23.82 -19.50 0.17
N CYS A 427 24.12 -18.49 -0.64
CA CYS A 427 23.13 -17.84 -1.49
C CYS A 427 23.63 -17.68 -2.93
N THR A 428 22.69 -17.69 -3.88
CA THR A 428 22.87 -17.19 -5.24
C THR A 428 21.92 -16.02 -5.45
N VAL A 429 22.45 -14.92 -5.98
CA VAL A 429 21.69 -13.70 -6.26
C VAL A 429 21.73 -13.44 -7.76
N THR A 430 20.56 -13.32 -8.36
CA THR A 430 20.40 -13.03 -9.79
C THR A 430 19.61 -11.74 -9.92
N GLU A 431 20.23 -10.70 -10.47
CA GLU A 431 19.54 -9.49 -10.87
C GLU A 431 18.61 -9.78 -12.07
N ILE A 432 17.40 -9.26 -12.05
CA ILE A 432 16.42 -9.38 -13.11
C ILE A 432 15.92 -7.97 -13.47
N VAL A 433 16.05 -7.62 -14.74
CA VAL A 433 15.56 -6.38 -15.32
C VAL A 433 14.31 -6.71 -16.14
N GLY A 434 13.23 -5.93 -16.00
CA GLY A 434 11.99 -6.14 -16.77
C GLY A 434 11.24 -7.41 -16.38
N VAL A 435 11.09 -7.68 -15.07
CA VAL A 435 10.39 -8.88 -14.59
C VAL A 435 8.99 -8.98 -15.21
N GLY A 436 8.70 -10.11 -15.85
CA GLY A 436 7.41 -10.37 -16.50
C GLY A 436 7.20 -9.67 -17.85
N THR A 437 8.19 -8.96 -18.37
CA THR A 437 8.11 -8.31 -19.69
C THR A 437 8.80 -9.16 -20.78
N PRO A 438 8.46 -8.95 -22.08
CA PRO A 438 9.19 -9.58 -23.19
C PRO A 438 10.67 -9.20 -23.25
N SER A 439 11.07 -8.10 -22.59
CA SER A 439 12.44 -7.62 -22.49
C SER A 439 13.16 -8.09 -21.22
N GLN A 440 12.60 -9.07 -20.49
CA GLN A 440 13.21 -9.59 -19.27
C GLN A 440 14.63 -10.10 -19.54
N SER A 441 15.58 -9.66 -18.71
CA SER A 441 16.95 -10.18 -18.71
C SER A 441 17.39 -10.49 -17.29
N SER A 442 18.30 -11.46 -17.13
CA SER A 442 18.78 -11.91 -15.83
C SER A 442 20.30 -12.00 -15.80
N THR A 443 20.93 -11.44 -14.78
CA THR A 443 22.39 -11.40 -14.58
C THR A 443 22.73 -11.92 -13.19
N LYS A 444 23.53 -12.99 -13.11
CA LYS A 444 24.04 -13.47 -11.82
C LYS A 444 25.01 -12.45 -11.25
N LEU A 445 24.82 -12.08 -9.99
CA LEU A 445 25.72 -11.17 -9.27
C LEU A 445 26.76 -11.96 -8.49
N ASP A 446 28.01 -11.50 -8.55
CA ASP A 446 29.09 -12.06 -7.75
C ASP A 446 29.01 -11.61 -6.30
N LYS A 447 29.53 -12.45 -5.40
CA LYS A 447 29.61 -12.13 -3.98
C LYS A 447 30.62 -10.99 -3.78
N CYS A 448 30.29 -10.03 -2.91
CA CYS A 448 31.22 -8.95 -2.62
C CYS A 448 32.52 -9.47 -1.97
N PRO A 449 33.65 -8.79 -2.23
CA PRO A 449 34.90 -9.04 -1.52
C PRO A 449 34.73 -9.03 0.00
N ILE A 450 35.49 -9.87 0.71
CA ILE A 450 35.31 -10.16 2.13
C ILE A 450 35.41 -8.92 3.03
N GLU A 451 36.25 -7.95 2.66
CA GLU A 451 36.44 -6.68 3.35
C GLU A 451 35.15 -5.84 3.41
N LEU A 452 34.23 -6.03 2.48
CA LEU A 452 32.94 -5.33 2.45
C LEU A 452 31.88 -6.02 3.32
N TRP A 453 32.14 -7.18 3.92
CA TRP A 453 31.16 -7.86 4.78
C TRP A 453 31.18 -7.38 6.23
N TYR A 454 32.29 -6.77 6.65
CA TYR A 454 32.52 -6.40 8.05
C TYR A 454 32.95 -4.93 8.25
N PRO A 455 32.30 -3.95 7.59
CA PRO A 455 32.61 -2.55 7.86
C PRO A 455 32.17 -2.19 9.28
N GLY A 456 33.01 -1.45 10.02
CA GLY A 456 32.67 -0.94 11.36
C GLY A 456 31.48 0.04 11.35
N ASP A 457 31.13 0.55 10.16
CA ASP A 457 29.92 1.30 9.86
C ASP A 457 29.43 0.89 8.47
N TRP A 458 28.29 0.20 8.38
CA TRP A 458 27.74 -0.29 7.11
C TRP A 458 27.46 0.81 6.08
N ARG A 459 27.40 2.08 6.53
CA ARG A 459 27.18 3.27 5.68
C ARG A 459 28.46 3.78 5.02
N LYS A 460 29.65 3.54 5.61
CA LYS A 460 30.89 4.22 5.18
C LYS A 460 31.52 3.64 3.92
N ASP A 461 31.25 2.38 3.58
CA ASP A 461 31.95 1.68 2.49
C ASP A 461 30.97 1.14 1.45
N ARG A 462 30.28 2.05 0.74
CA ARG A 462 29.46 1.70 -0.45
C ARG A 462 30.27 1.57 -1.74
N ASP A 463 31.57 1.81 -1.68
CA ASP A 463 32.45 1.74 -2.86
C ASP A 463 33.06 0.35 -3.01
N CYS A 464 32.48 -0.47 -3.89
CA CYS A 464 33.07 -1.75 -4.31
C CYS A 464 34.10 -1.60 -5.43
N GLY A 465 34.44 -0.37 -5.86
CA GLY A 465 35.41 -0.10 -6.91
C GLY A 465 35.09 -0.84 -8.21
N THR A 466 36.09 -1.53 -8.77
CA THR A 466 35.94 -2.36 -9.97
C THR A 466 35.26 -3.70 -9.72
N ASN A 467 34.96 -4.05 -8.46
CA ASN A 467 34.29 -5.30 -8.10
C ASN A 467 32.76 -5.17 -8.10
N CYS A 468 32.24 -3.99 -8.48
CA CYS A 468 30.83 -3.73 -8.66
C CYS A 468 30.30 -4.26 -10.03
N PRO A 469 29.03 -4.72 -10.13
CA PRO A 469 28.10 -4.94 -9.03
C PRO A 469 28.37 -6.24 -8.29
N CYS A 470 28.20 -6.23 -6.97
CA CYS A 470 28.32 -7.41 -6.13
C CYS A 470 27.25 -7.42 -5.03
N TRP A 471 27.02 -8.57 -4.41
CA TRP A 471 26.06 -8.69 -3.31
C TRP A 471 26.71 -9.09 -1.98
N ARG A 472 26.16 -8.56 -0.88
CA ARG A 472 26.44 -8.99 0.49
C ARG A 472 25.15 -9.09 1.30
N ILE A 473 25.23 -9.72 2.48
CA ILE A 473 24.17 -9.69 3.48
C ILE A 473 24.59 -8.76 4.59
N VAL A 474 23.70 -7.87 5.01
CA VAL A 474 23.94 -6.91 6.08
C VAL A 474 22.89 -7.05 7.17
N LYS A 475 23.32 -6.86 8.42
CA LYS A 475 22.40 -6.67 9.55
C LYS A 475 21.73 -5.30 9.44
N LYS A 476 20.43 -5.26 9.69
CA LYS A 476 19.65 -4.03 9.82
C LYS A 476 19.25 -3.82 11.26
N ASP A 477 18.94 -2.57 11.60
CA ASP A 477 18.29 -2.26 12.88
C ASP A 477 16.93 -2.98 12.95
N THR A 478 16.46 -3.30 14.16
CA THR A 478 15.17 -3.98 14.35
C THR A 478 13.98 -3.16 13.84
N LYS A 479 14.10 -1.83 13.76
CA LYS A 479 13.11 -0.95 13.12
C LYS A 479 13.01 -1.15 11.60
N ASP A 480 14.05 -1.72 11.00
CA ASP A 480 14.22 -1.88 9.56
C ASP A 480 14.00 -3.34 9.12
N CYS A 481 14.55 -4.30 9.88
CA CYS A 481 14.23 -5.72 9.77
C CYS A 481 13.97 -6.29 11.16
N ASP A 482 12.70 -6.27 11.58
CA ASP A 482 12.25 -6.91 12.82
C ASP A 482 12.16 -8.42 12.58
N PRO A 483 12.98 -9.28 13.21
CA PRO A 483 12.93 -10.72 12.98
C PRO A 483 11.57 -11.36 13.26
N ALA A 484 10.72 -10.75 14.11
CA ALA A 484 9.36 -11.25 14.34
C ALA A 484 8.44 -11.04 13.11
N ALA A 485 8.66 -9.98 12.35
CA ALA A 485 7.88 -9.65 11.16
C ALA A 485 8.55 -10.13 9.86
N SER A 486 9.86 -9.96 9.75
CA SER A 486 10.66 -10.30 8.57
C SER A 486 11.33 -11.66 8.65
N GLY A 487 11.22 -12.42 9.74
CA GLY A 487 11.83 -13.75 9.89
C GLY A 487 13.36 -13.77 10.07
N SER A 488 14.07 -12.70 9.75
CA SER A 488 15.48 -12.48 10.12
C SER A 488 15.83 -10.98 10.24
N PRO A 489 16.91 -10.62 10.97
CA PRO A 489 17.38 -9.24 11.08
C PRO A 489 18.23 -8.78 9.88
N TYR A 490 18.28 -9.55 8.81
CA TYR A 490 19.19 -9.32 7.70
C TYR A 490 18.48 -8.86 6.44
N ALA A 491 19.19 -8.14 5.59
CA ALA A 491 18.75 -7.77 4.25
C ALA A 491 19.84 -8.07 3.22
N LEU A 492 19.41 -8.25 1.96
CA LEU A 492 20.32 -8.21 0.82
C LEU A 492 20.79 -6.78 0.59
N ASP A 493 22.09 -6.61 0.38
CA ASP A 493 22.69 -5.35 -0.05
C ASP A 493 23.48 -5.59 -1.34
N VAL A 494 23.05 -4.96 -2.44
CA VAL A 494 23.76 -5.02 -3.72
C VAL A 494 24.51 -3.72 -3.92
N LEU A 495 25.84 -3.81 -3.82
CA LEU A 495 26.76 -2.71 -4.02
C LEU A 495 27.01 -2.54 -5.51
N ARG A 496 26.95 -1.30 -6.00
CA ARG A 496 27.20 -0.97 -7.41
C ARG A 496 27.67 0.47 -7.58
N GLN A 497 28.22 0.79 -8.74
CA GLN A 497 28.43 2.17 -9.16
C GLN A 497 27.09 2.76 -9.65
N GLY A 498 26.56 3.74 -8.92
CA GLY A 498 25.25 4.34 -9.19
C GLY A 498 24.08 3.62 -8.51
N GLN A 499 22.84 3.97 -8.90
CA GLN A 499 21.64 3.27 -8.42
C GLN A 499 21.20 2.23 -9.45
N ALA A 500 20.58 1.14 -8.99
CA ALA A 500 19.91 0.23 -9.91
C ALA A 500 18.81 1.00 -10.63
N ALA A 501 18.53 0.66 -11.90
CA ALA A 501 17.36 1.20 -12.58
C ALA A 501 16.09 0.84 -11.80
N ALA A 502 15.08 1.70 -11.88
CA ALA A 502 13.81 1.45 -11.20
C ALA A 502 13.18 0.14 -11.72
N GLY A 503 12.61 -0.66 -10.82
CA GLY A 503 11.97 -1.94 -11.16
C GLY A 503 12.94 -3.12 -11.35
N VAL A 504 14.24 -2.93 -11.09
CA VAL A 504 15.21 -4.04 -11.06
C VAL A 504 15.03 -4.85 -9.77
N MET A 505 14.89 -6.17 -9.92
CA MET A 505 14.73 -7.11 -8.81
C MET A 505 15.96 -8.01 -8.69
N ALA A 506 16.19 -8.58 -7.52
CA ALA A 506 17.10 -9.70 -7.28
C ALA A 506 16.27 -10.92 -6.92
N GLU A 507 16.42 -11.98 -7.69
CA GLU A 507 16.06 -13.32 -7.27
C GLU A 507 17.17 -13.86 -6.36
N VAL A 508 16.84 -14.04 -5.09
CA VAL A 508 17.73 -14.56 -4.05
C VAL A 508 17.34 -15.98 -3.73
N ARG A 509 18.26 -16.92 -3.89
CA ARG A 509 18.09 -18.30 -3.43
C ARG A 509 19.13 -18.58 -2.38
N CYS A 510 18.70 -18.80 -1.14
CA CYS A 510 19.58 -19.12 -0.04
C CYS A 510 19.24 -20.49 0.56
N MET A 511 20.24 -21.16 1.13
CA MET A 511 19.97 -22.14 2.18
C MET A 511 19.43 -21.40 3.40
N SER A 512 18.28 -21.81 3.90
CA SER A 512 17.60 -21.14 5.00
C SER A 512 16.94 -22.14 5.95
N SER A 513 16.72 -21.69 7.18
CA SER A 513 16.04 -22.45 8.22
C SER A 513 14.57 -22.06 8.29
N ASP A 514 13.69 -23.03 8.46
CA ASP A 514 12.28 -22.80 8.78
C ASP A 514 12.07 -22.49 10.28
N ARG A 515 13.13 -22.60 11.09
CA ARG A 515 13.09 -22.28 12.52
C ARG A 515 13.14 -20.76 12.72
N PRO A 516 12.22 -20.18 13.51
CA PRO A 516 12.13 -18.73 13.67
C PRO A 516 13.36 -18.16 14.35
N TRP A 517 13.76 -16.96 13.93
CA TRP A 517 14.85 -16.23 14.56
C TRP A 517 14.56 -15.96 16.04
N GLY A 518 15.52 -16.28 16.92
CA GLY A 518 15.36 -16.14 18.36
C GLY A 518 14.70 -17.35 19.04
N GLY A 519 14.17 -18.31 18.28
CA GLY A 519 13.61 -19.54 18.81
C GLY A 519 14.68 -20.50 19.38
N PRO A 520 14.35 -21.30 20.41
CA PRO A 520 15.30 -22.25 20.99
C PRO A 520 15.78 -23.30 19.99
N GLU A 521 14.94 -23.64 19.00
CA GLU A 521 15.28 -24.60 17.96
C GLU A 521 16.34 -24.06 17.01
N LEU A 522 16.28 -22.78 16.61
CA LEU A 522 17.30 -22.19 15.75
C LEU A 522 18.65 -22.14 16.48
N ALA A 523 18.63 -21.87 17.79
CA ALA A 523 19.81 -21.85 18.65
C ALA A 523 20.50 -23.22 18.80
N SER A 524 19.80 -24.31 18.48
CA SER A 524 20.39 -25.66 18.50
C SER A 524 21.22 -25.99 17.25
N LEU A 525 21.12 -25.18 16.19
CA LEU A 525 21.93 -25.35 14.99
C LEU A 525 23.36 -24.85 15.23
N PRO A 526 24.38 -25.46 14.59
CA PRO A 526 25.74 -24.98 14.70
C PRO A 526 25.87 -23.57 14.14
N GLN A 527 26.80 -22.78 14.68
CA GLN A 527 27.12 -21.46 14.15
C GLN A 527 28.30 -21.56 13.17
N CYS A 528 28.22 -20.86 12.02
CA CYS A 528 29.37 -20.55 11.15
C CYS A 528 30.26 -21.71 10.62
N LEU A 529 29.79 -22.97 10.67
CA LEU A 529 30.51 -24.12 10.11
C LEU A 529 30.46 -24.15 8.59
#